data_AF-A0A963BQD2-F1
#
_entry.id   AF-A0A963BQD2-F1
#
_cell.length_a   1.000
_cell.length_b   1.000
_cell.length_c   1.000
_cell.angle_alpha   90.00
_cell.angle_beta   90.00
_cell.angle_gamma   90.00
#
_symmetry.space_group_name_H-M   'P 1'
#
loop_
_entity.id
_entity.type
_entity.pdbx_description
1 polymer ?
#
loop_
_entity_poly.entity_id
_entity_poly.type
_entity_poly.pdbx_seq_one_letter_code
_entity_poly.pdbx_strand_id
1 'polypeptide(L)' 'MALLSVIRRWHFRKGMPIREITRRTGLSRNTVRKYLASGVVEPRYPKRNSPS' A
#
# COMPACT_ATOMS: atom_id res chain seq x y z
N MET A 1 8.79 -7.01 1.52
CA MET A 1 7.66 -6.13 1.15
C MET A 1 6.64 -6.16 2.27
N ALA A 2 6.36 -5.02 2.91
CA ALA A 2 5.31 -4.96 3.93
C ALA A 2 3.93 -5.01 3.26
N LEU A 3 3.02 -5.85 3.77
CA LEU A 3 1.63 -6.02 3.29
C LEU A 3 0.90 -4.68 3.07
N LEU A 4 1.15 -3.71 3.94
CA LEU A 4 0.67 -2.32 3.87
C LEU A 4 1.06 -1.60 2.56
N SER A 5 2.31 -1.76 2.11
CA SER A 5 2.81 -1.11 0.89
C SER A 5 2.12 -1.65 -0.37
N VAL A 6 1.74 -2.93 -0.37
CA VAL A 6 1.02 -3.56 -1.48
C VAL A 6 -0.42 -3.05 -1.54
N ILE A 7 -1.13 -3.09 -0.41
CA ILE A 7 -2.51 -2.60 -0.28
C ILE A 7 -2.63 -1.15 -0.75
N ARG A 8 -1.71 -0.28 -0.30
CA ARG A 8 -1.69 1.13 -0.69
C ARG A 8 -1.39 1.34 -2.16
N ARG A 9 -0.42 0.61 -2.72
CA ARG A 9 -0.09 0.71 -4.15
C ARG A 9 -1.29 0.32 -5.00
N TRP A 10 -1.99 -0.74 -4.64
CA TRP A 10 -3.19 -1.16 -5.35
C TRP A 10 -4.29 -0.11 -5.29
N HIS A 11 -4.57 0.45 -4.10
CA HIS A 11 -5.61 1.47 -3.94
C HIS A 11 -5.25 2.81 -4.62
N PHE A 12 -4.10 3.40 -4.27
CA PHE A 12 -3.76 4.77 -4.71
C PHE A 12 -3.14 4.84 -6.10
N ARG A 13 -2.33 3.86 -6.52
CA ARG A 13 -1.70 3.88 -7.86
C ARG A 13 -2.48 3.13 -8.92
N LYS A 14 -3.04 1.96 -8.58
CA LYS A 14 -3.78 1.14 -9.54
C LYS A 14 -5.29 1.43 -9.53
N GLY A 15 -5.78 2.30 -8.64
CA GLY A 15 -7.22 2.59 -8.52
C GLY A 15 -8.06 1.37 -8.16
N MET A 16 -7.45 0.33 -7.58
CA MET A 16 -8.13 -0.94 -7.34
C MET A 16 -9.20 -0.75 -6.25
N PRO A 17 -10.44 -1.22 -6.47
CA PRO A 17 -11.49 -1.07 -5.48
C PRO A 17 -11.17 -1.86 -4.21
N ILE A 18 -11.55 -1.32 -3.05
CA ILE A 18 -11.30 -1.96 -1.74
C ILE A 18 -11.81 -3.41 -1.71
N ARG A 19 -12.93 -3.70 -2.38
CA ARG A 19 -13.50 -5.06 -2.48
C ARG A 19 -12.55 -6.06 -3.14
N GLU A 20 -11.84 -5.64 -4.18
CA GLU A 20 -10.87 -6.48 -4.89
C GLU A 20 -9.63 -6.70 -4.02
N ILE A 21 -9.18 -5.67 -3.31
CA ILE A 21 -8.08 -5.77 -2.34
C ILE A 21 -8.44 -6.76 -1.23
N THR A 22 -9.67 -6.72 -0.70
CA THR A 22 -10.12 -7.66 0.34
C THR A 22 -10.17 -9.11 -0.17
N ARG A 23 -10.62 -9.35 -1.41
CA ARG A 23 -10.64 -10.71 -1.98
C ARG A 23 -9.23 -11.28 -2.14
N ARG A 24 -8.28 -10.45 -2.60
CA ARG A 24 -6.90 -10.89 -2.85
C ARG A 24 -6.08 -11.06 -1.59
N THR A 25 -6.33 -10.24 -0.57
CA THR A 25 -5.55 -10.26 0.68
C THR A 25 -6.15 -11.16 1.75
N GLY A 26 -7.42 -11.57 1.62
CA GLY A 26 -8.14 -12.31 2.66
C GLY A 26 -8.43 -11.49 3.92
N LEU A 27 -8.10 -10.19 3.92
CA LEU A 27 -8.31 -9.30 5.05
C LEU A 27 -9.74 -8.79 5.08
N SER A 28 -10.24 -8.53 6.30
CA SER A 28 -11.50 -7.84 6.47
C SER A 28 -11.46 -6.44 5.84
N ARG A 29 -12.61 -5.98 5.35
CA ARG A 29 -12.77 -4.63 4.80
C ARG A 29 -12.35 -3.54 5.79
N ASN A 30 -12.61 -3.77 7.07
CA ASN A 30 -12.24 -2.85 8.15
C ASN A 30 -10.73 -2.75 8.32
N THR A 31 -10.01 -3.88 8.20
CA THR A 31 -8.54 -3.92 8.24
C THR A 31 -7.95 -3.14 7.06
N VAL A 32 -8.45 -3.37 5.85
CA VAL A 32 -8.00 -2.64 4.65
C VAL A 32 -8.27 -1.14 4.80
N ARG A 33 -9.46 -0.74 5.27
CA ARG A 33 -9.79 0.67 5.51
C ARG A 33 -8.88 1.30 6.57
N LYS A 34 -8.62 0.61 7.69
CA LYS A 34 -7.68 1.06 8.74
C LYS A 34 -6.28 1.30 8.15
N TYR A 35 -5.77 0.39 7.33
CA TYR A 35 -4.44 0.52 6.72
C TYR A 35 -4.33 1.63 5.66
N LEU A 36 -5.44 1.92 4.97
CA LEU A 36 -5.52 3.07 4.06
C LEU A 36 -5.63 4.40 4.84
N ALA A 37 -6.38 4.41 5.94
CA ALA A 37 -6.60 5.60 6.77
C ALA A 37 -5.42 5.95 7.69
N SER A 38 -4.67 4.94 8.15
CA SER A 38 -3.47 5.10 9.00
C SER A 38 -2.29 5.63 8.17
N GLY A 39 -2.46 6.73 7.45
CA GLY A 39 -1.49 7.28 6.53
C GLY A 39 -0.16 7.52 7.22
N VAL A 40 0.86 6.69 6.96
CA VAL A 40 2.22 6.99 7.42
C VAL A 40 3.28 6.29 6.57
N VAL A 41 4.38 7.03 6.45
CA VAL A 41 5.72 6.75 5.93
C VAL A 41 5.78 6.83 4.41
N GLU A 42 5.96 8.06 3.92
CA GLU A 42 6.77 8.29 2.72
C GLU A 42 7.96 7.34 2.77
N PRO A 43 8.12 6.45 1.79
CA PRO A 43 9.29 5.60 1.75
C PRO A 43 10.50 6.54 1.66
N ARG A 44 11.27 6.65 2.74
CA ARG A 44 12.56 7.34 2.74
C ARG A 44 13.50 6.48 1.91
N TYR A 45 13.50 6.71 0.61
CA TYR A 45 14.44 6.06 -0.29
C TYR A 45 15.84 6.62 0.03
N PRO A 46 16.87 5.78 0.20
CA PRO A 46 18.24 6.26 0.27
C PRO A 46 18.56 7.04 -1.02
N LYS A 47 19.39 8.10 -0.92
CA LYS A 47 19.83 8.85 -2.09
C LYS A 47 20.42 7.86 -3.11
N ARG A 48 19.95 7.97 -4.35
CA ARG A 48 20.44 7.15 -5.47
C ARG A 48 21.91 7.51 -5.70
N ASN A 49 22.82 6.57 -5.45
CA ASN A 49 24.20 6.68 -5.89
C ASN A 49 24.21 6.41 -7.40
N SER A 50 24.09 7.46 -8.21
CA SER A 50 24.42 7.39 -9.62
C SER A 50 25.95 7.27 -9.74
N PRO A 51 26.51 6.28 -10.44
CA PRO A 51 27.91 6.38 -10.83
C PRO A 51 28.06 7.53 -11.83
N SER A 52 29.09 8.34 -11.62
CA SER A 52 29.52 9.43 -12.51
C SER A 52 30.04 8.91 -13.84
#